data_AF-B8MPH9-F1
#
_entry.id   AF-B8MPH9-F1
#
_cell.length_a   1.000
_cell.length_b   1.000
_cell.length_c   1.000
_cell.angle_alpha   90.00
_cell.angle_beta   90.00
_cell.angle_gamma   90.00
#
_symmetry.space_group_name_H-M   'P 1'
#
loop_
_entity.id
_entity.type
_entity.pdbx_description
1 polymer ?
#
loop_
_entity_poly.entity_id
_entity_poly.type
_entity_poly.pdbx_seq_one_letter_code
_entity_poly.pdbx_strand_id
1 'polypeptide(L)'
;MTPKLYKEEEKLIAKALMPFQQYKHVHGRVVNKIARLGGFDFDKNDFFELRDIRIKTFTTRTIRHGWRERGIWPLNPRLILDTMLQPDEAFEALVAEGDALKIYGEADDTIPSSPTTKSISPPSTAVKLRRYVNKIEKSIDSIKNILDEVSPGLSRRIKVVNQGSLTLAELGDLHRESFAKVRDTATRKNQKTTKRQVKASGALYIKDANRLVKRRHDGDLLKIYKSHAVGVSQPTEEAASIEPQNSGFFFDTQGNK
;
A
#
# COMPACT_ATOMS: atom_id res chain seq x y z
N MET A 1 41.01 0.88 5.88
CA MET A 1 39.73 1.45 6.37
C MET A 1 39.38 0.80 7.70
N THR A 2 39.53 1.52 8.80
CA THR A 2 39.46 0.96 10.16
C THR A 2 38.02 0.85 10.67
N PRO A 3 37.65 -0.24 11.38
CA PRO A 3 36.29 -0.50 11.89
C PRO A 3 35.74 0.51 12.92
N LYS A 4 36.51 1.55 13.27
CA LYS A 4 36.08 2.64 14.15
C LYS A 4 35.22 3.69 13.43
N LEU A 5 35.55 4.03 12.18
CA LEU A 5 34.83 5.02 11.37
C LEU A 5 33.38 4.60 11.09
N TYR A 6 33.17 3.33 10.71
CA TYR A 6 31.82 2.78 10.51
C TYR A 6 30.91 2.90 11.74
N LYS A 7 31.46 2.74 12.95
CA LYS A 7 30.67 2.84 14.19
C LYS A 7 30.28 4.28 14.51
N GLU A 8 31.04 5.27 14.06
CA GLU A 8 30.74 6.69 14.29
C GLU A 8 29.73 7.22 13.27
N GLU A 9 29.87 6.83 12.00
CA GLU A 9 28.88 7.12 10.95
C GLU A 9 27.53 6.47 11.26
N GLU A 10 27.50 5.20 11.69
CA GLU A 10 26.26 4.53 12.12
C GLU A 10 25.62 5.23 13.31
N LYS A 11 26.40 5.74 14.27
CA LYS A 11 25.88 6.52 15.41
C LYS A 11 25.33 7.87 14.96
N LEU A 12 25.96 8.53 13.98
CA LEU A 12 25.52 9.81 13.45
C LEU A 12 24.19 9.66 12.68
N ILE A 13 24.10 8.63 11.83
CA ILE A 13 22.89 8.22 11.10
C ILE A 13 21.79 7.82 12.08
N ALA A 14 22.08 6.98 13.08
CA ALA A 14 21.12 6.58 14.10
C ALA A 14 20.54 7.78 14.86
N LYS A 15 21.38 8.76 15.23
CA LYS A 15 20.93 9.99 15.87
C LYS A 15 20.11 10.87 14.91
N ALA A 16 20.40 10.91 13.60
CA ALA A 16 19.65 11.71 12.63
C ALA A 16 18.24 11.12 12.37
N LEU A 17 18.10 9.81 12.52
CA LEU A 17 16.84 9.09 12.40
C LEU A 17 15.98 9.11 13.67
N MET A 18 16.39 9.76 14.77
CA MET A 18 15.63 9.78 16.03
C MET A 18 14.17 10.25 15.91
N PRO A 19 13.84 11.33 15.16
CA PRO A 19 12.45 11.71 14.94
C PRO A 19 11.64 10.64 14.20
N PHE A 20 12.31 9.81 13.39
CA PHE A 20 11.72 8.75 12.57
C PHE A 20 11.70 7.39 13.26
N GLN A 21 12.35 7.22 14.41
CA GLN A 21 12.32 6.00 15.23
C GLN A 21 10.88 5.65 15.64
N GLN A 22 10.13 6.64 16.13
CA GLN A 22 8.75 6.45 16.55
C GLN A 22 7.87 6.06 15.37
N TYR A 23 8.12 6.65 14.20
CA TYR A 23 7.47 6.26 12.95
C TYR A 23 7.76 4.80 12.59
N LYS A 24 9.03 4.38 12.58
CA LYS A 24 9.44 3.00 12.31
C LYS A 24 8.77 1.99 13.26
N HIS A 25 8.73 2.28 14.55
CA HIS A 25 8.13 1.38 15.54
C HIS A 25 6.61 1.22 15.36
N VAL A 26 5.89 2.32 15.14
CA VAL A 26 4.43 2.26 14.91
C VAL A 26 4.11 1.61 13.56
N HIS A 27 4.85 1.98 12.52
CA HIS A 27 4.71 1.40 11.18
C HIS A 27 4.99 -0.10 11.18
N GLY A 28 6.09 -0.55 11.80
CA GLY A 28 6.42 -1.97 11.91
C GLY A 28 5.33 -2.78 12.62
N ARG A 29 4.68 -2.23 13.65
CA ARG A 29 3.53 -2.88 14.31
C ARG A 29 2.32 -3.01 13.38
N VAL A 30 2.03 -1.99 12.58
CA VAL A 30 0.92 -2.02 11.61
C VAL A 30 1.19 -3.03 10.51
N VAL A 31 2.41 -3.02 9.95
CA VAL A 31 2.84 -3.99 8.93
C VAL A 31 2.76 -5.42 9.46
N ASN A 32 3.26 -5.68 10.68
CA ASN A 32 3.22 -7.01 11.29
C ASN A 32 1.78 -7.47 11.57
N LYS A 33 0.90 -6.56 12.02
CA LYS A 33 -0.53 -6.87 12.20
C LYS A 33 -1.21 -7.24 10.88
N ILE A 34 -0.92 -6.52 9.80
CA ILE A 34 -1.48 -6.78 8.47
C ILE A 34 -0.95 -8.11 7.91
N ALA A 35 0.34 -8.37 8.06
CA ALA A 35 0.96 -9.63 7.66
C ALA A 35 0.33 -10.85 8.39
N ARG A 36 0.06 -10.73 9.70
CA ARG A 36 -0.62 -11.78 10.48
C ARG A 36 -2.07 -12.05 10.05
N LEU A 37 -2.74 -11.05 9.48
CA LEU A 37 -4.12 -11.17 8.98
C LEU A 37 -4.19 -11.71 7.54
N GLY A 38 -3.06 -12.09 6.94
CA GLY A 38 -3.00 -12.57 5.56
C GLY A 38 -3.18 -11.47 4.51
N GLY A 39 -2.99 -10.20 4.88
CA GLY A 39 -3.04 -9.07 3.95
C GLY A 39 -1.83 -9.04 3.01
N PHE A 40 -2.11 -8.97 1.71
CA PHE A 40 -1.16 -9.07 0.58
C PHE A 40 -0.37 -7.76 0.30
N ASP A 41 0.68 -7.87 -0.53
CA ASP A 41 1.63 -6.88 -1.07
C ASP A 41 1.43 -5.40 -0.70
N PHE A 42 2.32 -4.86 0.14
CA PHE A 42 2.49 -3.42 0.33
C PHE A 42 3.11 -2.79 -0.93
N ASP A 43 2.32 -2.02 -1.67
CA ASP A 43 2.80 -1.21 -2.79
C ASP A 43 3.44 0.11 -2.30
N LYS A 44 4.23 0.77 -3.14
CA LYS A 44 4.81 2.10 -2.85
C LYS A 44 3.72 3.13 -2.54
N ASN A 45 2.52 2.95 -3.08
CA ASN A 45 1.38 3.81 -2.81
C ASN A 45 0.85 3.63 -1.38
N ASP A 46 0.90 2.42 -0.83
CA ASP A 46 0.48 2.12 0.54
C ASP A 46 1.40 2.78 1.58
N PHE A 47 2.65 3.08 1.23
CA PHE A 47 3.55 3.87 2.09
C PHE A 47 3.00 5.29 2.34
N PHE A 48 2.36 5.90 1.34
CA PHE A 48 1.79 7.24 1.46
C PHE A 48 0.40 7.25 2.09
N GLU A 49 -0.35 6.14 2.03
CA GLU A 49 -1.66 5.99 2.67
C GLU A 49 -1.61 5.97 4.21
N LEU A 50 -0.41 5.90 4.79
CA LEU A 50 -0.16 5.92 6.24
C LEU A 50 -0.25 7.32 6.86
N ARG A 51 -1.21 8.13 6.43
CA ARG A 51 -1.48 9.46 7.02
C ARG A 51 -1.70 9.36 8.53
N ASP A 52 -2.42 8.34 8.99
CA ASP A 52 -2.73 8.15 10.40
C ASP A 52 -1.49 7.85 11.26
N ILE A 53 -0.53 7.11 10.70
CA ILE A 53 0.75 6.83 11.38
C ILE A 53 1.56 8.12 11.49
N ARG A 54 1.61 8.92 10.42
CA ARG A 54 2.31 10.21 10.42
C ARG A 54 1.74 11.15 11.47
N ILE A 55 0.41 11.28 11.55
CA ILE A 55 -0.25 12.14 12.56
C ILE A 55 0.07 11.66 13.99
N LYS A 56 0.07 10.34 14.24
CA LYS A 56 0.35 9.77 15.56
C LYS A 56 1.81 9.91 16.00
N THR A 57 2.74 9.97 15.05
CA THR A 57 4.19 9.87 15.32
C THR A 57 4.87 11.23 15.29
N PHE A 58 4.54 12.06 14.30
CA PHE A 58 5.05 13.42 14.14
C PHE A 58 4.22 14.44 14.94
N THR A 59 4.13 14.21 16.25
CA THR A 59 3.56 15.22 17.14
C THR A 59 4.52 16.38 17.32
N THR A 60 4.02 17.58 17.59
CA THR A 60 4.85 18.75 17.91
C THR A 60 5.83 18.46 19.04
N ARG A 61 5.45 17.62 20.01
CA ARG A 61 6.32 17.17 21.10
C ARG A 61 7.48 16.32 20.57
N THR A 62 7.21 15.31 19.75
CA THR A 62 8.25 14.43 19.17
C THR A 62 9.23 15.22 18.31
N ILE A 63 8.71 16.12 17.46
CA ILE A 63 9.53 16.97 16.59
C ILE A 63 10.41 17.90 17.42
N ARG A 64 9.82 18.63 18.38
CA ARG A 64 10.58 19.53 19.27
C ARG A 64 11.60 18.78 20.11
N HIS A 65 11.30 17.56 20.53
CA HIS A 65 12.26 16.73 21.26
C HIS A 65 13.45 16.35 20.38
N GLY A 66 13.21 15.85 19.17
CA GLY A 66 14.27 15.54 18.22
C GLY A 66 15.09 16.77 17.82
N TRP A 67 14.46 17.93 17.66
CA TRP A 67 15.17 19.18 17.39
C TRP A 67 15.96 19.72 18.59
N ARG A 68 15.50 19.47 19.81
CA ARG A 68 16.22 19.85 21.04
C ARG A 68 17.52 19.08 21.18
N GLU A 69 17.51 17.77 20.91
CA GLU A 69 18.73 16.94 20.95
C GLU A 69 19.78 17.34 19.91
N ARG A 70 19.38 18.09 18.88
CA ARG A 70 20.27 18.62 17.84
C ARG A 70 20.62 20.10 18.01
N GLY A 71 20.04 20.76 19.01
CA GLY A 71 20.23 22.19 19.20
C GLY A 71 19.60 23.03 18.09
N ILE A 72 18.66 22.48 17.32
CA ILE A 72 17.90 23.23 16.31
C ILE A 72 16.78 24.02 16.99
N TRP A 73 16.12 23.40 17.99
CA TRP A 73 15.02 24.05 18.72
C TRP A 73 14.97 23.66 20.21
N PRO A 74 15.16 24.61 21.14
CA PRO A 74 15.63 25.98 20.91
C PRO A 74 17.02 25.98 20.27
N LEU A 75 17.34 27.03 19.51
CA LEU A 75 18.63 27.12 18.83
C LEU A 75 19.76 27.12 19.88
N ASN A 76 20.64 26.13 19.81
CA ASN A 76 21.85 26.01 20.62
C ASN A 76 23.06 25.82 19.68
N PRO A 77 23.73 26.93 19.29
CA PRO A 77 24.82 26.90 18.33
C PRO A 77 26.00 26.02 18.78
N ARG A 78 26.28 25.96 20.09
CA ARG A 78 27.39 25.16 20.62
C ARG A 78 27.21 23.68 20.30
N LEU A 79 26.00 23.16 20.52
CA LEU A 79 25.70 21.76 20.23
C LEU A 79 25.81 21.45 18.73
N ILE A 80 25.44 22.38 17.86
CA ILE A 80 25.57 22.21 16.41
C ILE A 80 27.06 22.20 16.02
N LEU A 81 27.80 23.22 16.45
CA LEU A 81 29.21 23.41 16.11
C LEU A 81 30.10 22.29 16.66
N ASP A 82 29.83 21.78 17.86
CA ASP A 82 30.55 20.63 18.44
C ASP A 82 30.34 19.34 17.64
N THR A 83 29.25 19.25 16.86
CA THR A 83 28.98 18.08 16.00
C THR A 83 29.50 18.26 14.57
N MET A 84 29.90 19.47 14.18
CA MET A 84 30.48 19.72 12.86
C MET A 84 31.95 19.32 12.85
N LEU A 85 32.42 18.72 11.76
CA LEU A 85 33.86 18.53 11.56
C LEU A 85 34.54 19.90 11.57
N GLN A 86 35.74 19.95 12.14
CA GLN A 86 36.58 21.14 12.03
C GLN A 86 36.89 21.40 10.55
N PRO A 87 37.05 22.67 10.12
CA PRO A 87 37.23 23.01 8.71
C PRO A 87 38.35 22.21 8.02
N ASP A 88 39.45 21.97 8.74
CA ASP A 88 40.61 21.25 8.22
C ASP A 88 40.31 19.76 8.02
N GLU A 89 39.59 19.13 8.95
CA GLU A 89 39.19 17.72 8.86
C GLU A 89 38.06 17.53 7.82
N ALA A 90 37.15 18.50 7.71
CA ALA A 90 36.12 18.52 6.67
C ALA A 90 36.74 18.65 5.28
N PHE A 91 37.79 19.46 5.12
CA PHE A 91 38.52 19.62 3.88
C PHE A 91 39.26 18.34 3.50
N GLU A 92 39.97 17.70 4.42
CA GLU A 92 40.64 16.41 4.19
C GLU A 92 39.65 15.29 3.87
N ALA A 93 38.48 15.25 4.52
CA ALA A 93 37.42 14.30 4.17
C ALA A 93 36.86 14.53 2.76
N LEU A 94 36.67 15.79 2.36
CA LEU A 94 36.22 16.16 1.01
C LEU A 94 37.24 15.77 -0.08
N VAL A 95 38.54 15.94 0.23
CA VAL A 95 39.65 15.57 -0.66
C VAL A 95 39.81 14.04 -0.74
N ALA A 96 39.59 13.32 0.36
CA ALA A 96 39.66 11.86 0.42
C ALA A 96 38.46 11.16 -0.27
N GLU A 97 37.27 11.78 -0.26
CA GLU A 97 36.06 11.24 -0.91
C GLU A 97 36.04 11.51 -2.44
N GLY A 98 36.99 12.29 -2.96
CA GLY A 98 37.28 12.36 -4.39
C GLY A 98 36.17 12.97 -5.24
N ASP A 99 35.39 13.90 -4.68
CA ASP A 99 34.27 14.52 -5.39
C ASP A 99 34.52 16.02 -5.62
N ALA A 100 35.44 16.31 -6.54
CA ALA A 100 35.38 17.57 -7.24
C ALA A 100 34.07 17.58 -8.04
N LEU A 101 33.10 18.40 -7.62
CA LEU A 101 31.81 18.56 -8.29
C LEU A 101 32.03 18.79 -9.80
N LYS A 102 31.84 17.74 -10.61
CA LYS A 102 31.89 17.85 -12.07
C LYS A 102 30.65 18.60 -12.52
N ILE A 103 30.85 19.80 -13.04
CA ILE A 103 29.80 20.55 -13.75
C ILE A 103 29.54 19.77 -15.06
N TYR A 104 28.49 18.95 -15.08
CA TYR A 104 28.05 18.25 -16.29
C TYR A 104 27.39 19.25 -17.25
N GLY A 105 28.23 19.99 -17.98
CA GLY A 105 27.81 20.92 -19.03
C GLY A 105 27.92 20.36 -20.44
N GLU A 106 28.56 19.20 -20.62
CA GLU A 106 28.81 18.63 -21.94
C GLU A 106 28.44 17.14 -21.95
N ALA A 107 27.70 16.73 -22.98
CA ALA A 107 27.15 15.40 -23.14
C ALA A 107 28.28 14.39 -23.39
N ASP A 108 28.83 13.85 -22.31
CA ASP A 108 29.82 12.79 -22.38
C ASP A 108 29.09 11.43 -22.38
N ASP A 109 28.86 10.90 -23.58
CA ASP A 109 28.18 9.62 -23.86
C ASP A 109 28.98 8.38 -23.40
N THR A 110 30.07 8.56 -22.66
CA THR A 110 31.08 7.53 -22.41
C THR A 110 31.19 7.08 -20.95
N ILE A 111 30.29 7.47 -20.07
CA ILE A 111 30.21 6.83 -18.75
C ILE A 111 29.63 5.43 -18.96
N PRO A 112 30.39 4.33 -18.78
CA PRO A 112 29.77 3.03 -18.68
C PRO A 112 28.97 3.07 -17.39
N SER A 113 27.65 3.26 -17.53
CA SER A 113 26.71 3.11 -16.43
C SER A 113 27.13 1.86 -15.65
N SER A 114 27.46 2.01 -14.36
CA SER A 114 27.56 0.85 -13.46
C SER A 114 26.43 -0.09 -13.84
N PRO A 115 26.65 -1.41 -13.97
CA PRO A 115 25.60 -2.33 -14.35
C PRO A 115 24.52 -2.14 -13.31
N THR A 116 23.52 -1.35 -13.65
CA THR A 116 22.36 -1.16 -12.82
C THR A 116 21.77 -2.54 -12.93
N THR A 117 22.06 -3.37 -11.94
CA THR A 117 21.40 -4.64 -11.75
C THR A 117 19.94 -4.23 -11.57
N LYS A 118 19.24 -4.10 -12.71
CA LYS A 118 17.82 -3.78 -12.78
C LYS A 118 17.21 -4.68 -11.73
N SER A 119 16.65 -4.05 -10.70
CA SER A 119 16.20 -4.69 -9.46
C SER A 119 15.87 -6.16 -9.71
N ILE A 120 16.59 -7.08 -9.06
CA ILE A 120 16.32 -8.53 -9.09
C ILE A 120 15.06 -8.80 -8.25
N SER A 121 14.02 -8.01 -8.46
CA SER A 121 12.69 -8.26 -7.93
C SER A 121 12.16 -9.53 -8.60
N PRO A 122 11.54 -10.45 -7.84
CA PRO A 122 10.86 -11.60 -8.41
C PRO A 122 9.91 -11.18 -9.54
N PRO A 123 9.76 -11.99 -10.61
CA PRO A 123 8.85 -11.66 -11.69
C PRO A 123 7.41 -11.57 -11.19
N SER A 124 6.81 -10.39 -11.30
CA SER A 124 5.47 -10.08 -10.76
C SER A 124 4.30 -10.69 -11.55
N THR A 125 4.55 -11.39 -12.66
CA THR A 125 3.52 -11.85 -13.60
C THR A 125 4.05 -13.07 -14.35
N ALA A 126 3.18 -14.03 -14.70
CA ALA A 126 3.57 -15.21 -15.47
C ALA A 126 4.29 -14.85 -16.79
N VAL A 127 3.87 -13.80 -17.47
CA VAL A 127 4.51 -13.31 -18.71
C VAL A 127 5.97 -12.88 -18.49
N LYS A 128 6.26 -12.19 -17.37
CA LYS A 128 7.64 -11.80 -17.03
C LYS A 128 8.45 -13.05 -16.70
N LEU A 129 7.88 -13.97 -15.92
CA LEU A 129 8.51 -15.24 -15.57
C LEU A 129 8.87 -16.06 -16.83
N ARG A 130 7.98 -16.18 -17.82
CA ARG A 130 8.28 -16.81 -19.12
C ARG A 130 9.51 -16.22 -19.80
N ARG A 131 9.65 -14.89 -19.82
CA ARG A 131 10.83 -14.24 -20.43
C ARG A 131 12.12 -14.58 -19.68
N TYR A 132 12.07 -14.66 -18.35
CA TYR A 132 13.23 -15.07 -17.55
C TYR A 132 13.57 -16.54 -17.77
N VAL A 133 12.58 -17.43 -17.77
CA VAL A 133 12.78 -18.86 -18.10
C VAL A 133 13.42 -19.02 -19.48
N ASN A 134 12.91 -18.33 -20.50
CA ASN A 134 13.49 -18.38 -21.84
C ASN A 134 14.95 -17.88 -21.90
N LYS A 135 15.32 -16.91 -21.06
CA LYS A 135 16.72 -16.46 -20.95
C LYS A 135 17.59 -17.52 -20.28
N ILE A 136 17.09 -18.11 -19.20
CA ILE A 136 17.78 -19.19 -18.46
C ILE A 136 18.00 -20.39 -19.38
N GLU A 137 16.99 -20.79 -20.15
CA GLU A 137 17.10 -21.90 -21.11
C GLU A 137 18.15 -21.63 -22.18
N LYS A 138 18.19 -20.42 -22.76
CA LYS A 138 19.24 -20.02 -23.71
C LYS A 138 20.64 -20.08 -23.09
N SER A 139 20.79 -19.61 -21.85
CA SER A 139 22.06 -19.68 -21.12
C SER A 139 22.47 -21.12 -20.81
N ILE A 140 21.53 -21.99 -20.45
CA ILE A 140 21.79 -23.42 -20.21
C ILE A 140 22.21 -24.10 -21.50
N ASP A 141 21.51 -23.83 -22.61
CA ASP A 141 21.84 -24.43 -23.91
C ASP A 141 23.24 -23.99 -24.37
N SER A 142 23.69 -22.77 -24.04
CA SER A 142 25.05 -22.30 -24.34
C SER A 142 26.16 -22.99 -23.54
N ILE A 143 25.86 -23.50 -22.34
CA ILE A 143 26.84 -24.14 -21.43
C ILE A 143 26.62 -25.67 -21.39
N LYS A 144 25.68 -26.20 -22.20
CA LYS A 144 25.19 -27.58 -22.10
C LYS A 144 26.29 -28.64 -22.06
N ASN A 145 27.28 -28.53 -22.93
CA ASN A 145 28.38 -29.50 -23.01
C ASN A 145 29.20 -29.57 -21.71
N ILE A 146 29.52 -28.42 -21.13
CA ILE A 146 30.25 -28.32 -19.84
C ILE A 146 29.36 -28.83 -18.70
N LEU A 147 28.06 -28.49 -18.75
CA LEU A 147 27.12 -28.87 -17.72
C LEU A 147 26.88 -30.39 -17.69
N ASP A 148 26.81 -31.02 -18.85
CA ASP A 148 26.62 -32.47 -18.97
C ASP A 148 27.88 -33.25 -18.53
N GLU A 149 29.08 -32.66 -18.69
CA GLU A 149 30.35 -33.22 -18.18
C GLU A 149 30.47 -33.11 -16.66
N VAL A 150 30.10 -31.97 -16.08
CA VAL A 150 30.23 -31.71 -14.62
C VAL A 150 29.09 -32.33 -13.82
N SER A 151 27.85 -32.29 -14.33
CA SER A 151 26.67 -32.79 -13.63
C SER A 151 25.63 -33.33 -14.62
N PRO A 152 25.68 -34.63 -14.93
CA PRO A 152 24.72 -35.23 -15.83
C PRO A 152 23.28 -35.04 -15.31
N GLY A 153 22.42 -34.55 -16.18
CA GLY A 153 21.00 -34.34 -15.89
C GLY A 153 20.66 -33.05 -15.13
N LEU A 154 21.62 -32.18 -14.82
CA LEU A 154 21.34 -30.88 -14.18
C LEU A 154 20.48 -29.99 -15.09
N SER A 155 20.78 -29.94 -16.39
CA SER A 155 19.96 -29.24 -17.39
C SER A 155 18.50 -29.67 -17.34
N ARG A 156 18.24 -30.99 -17.28
CA ARG A 156 16.89 -31.56 -17.20
C ARG A 156 16.18 -31.15 -15.91
N ARG A 157 16.87 -31.23 -14.76
CA ARG A 157 16.29 -30.82 -13.46
C ARG A 157 15.89 -29.33 -13.47
N ILE A 158 16.73 -28.46 -14.02
CA ILE A 158 16.41 -27.03 -14.12
C ILE A 158 15.20 -26.79 -15.04
N LYS A 159 15.12 -27.47 -16.19
CA LYS A 159 13.94 -27.38 -17.09
C LYS A 159 12.65 -27.81 -16.37
N VAL A 160 12.68 -28.88 -15.58
CA VAL A 160 11.53 -29.35 -14.78
C VAL A 160 11.11 -28.30 -13.74
N VAL A 161 12.07 -27.72 -13.01
CA VAL A 161 11.78 -26.67 -12.01
C VAL A 161 11.19 -25.43 -12.67
N ASN A 162 11.77 -24.98 -13.78
CA ASN A 162 11.27 -23.82 -14.52
C ASN A 162 9.85 -24.06 -15.03
N GLN A 163 9.57 -25.23 -15.59
CA GLN A 163 8.24 -25.59 -16.05
C GLN A 163 7.23 -25.61 -14.90
N GLY A 164 7.59 -26.19 -13.74
CA GLY A 164 6.73 -26.20 -12.56
C GLY A 164 6.48 -24.79 -11.99
N SER A 165 7.49 -23.93 -12.00
CA SER A 165 7.32 -22.53 -11.57
C SER A 165 6.37 -21.75 -12.49
N LEU A 166 6.39 -22.07 -13.79
CA LEU A 166 5.53 -21.45 -14.78
C LEU A 166 4.07 -21.90 -14.65
N THR A 167 3.83 -23.20 -14.47
CA THR A 167 2.47 -23.71 -14.25
C THR A 167 1.85 -23.17 -12.98
N LEU A 168 2.63 -23.04 -11.90
CA LEU A 168 2.16 -22.46 -10.64
C LEU A 168 1.80 -20.97 -10.80
N ALA A 169 2.60 -20.21 -11.55
CA ALA A 169 2.31 -18.80 -11.83
C ALA A 169 1.03 -18.63 -12.67
N GLU A 170 0.85 -19.44 -13.71
CA GLU A 170 -0.38 -19.45 -14.53
C GLU A 170 -1.62 -19.82 -13.71
N LEU A 171 -1.49 -20.81 -12.83
CA LEU A 171 -2.57 -21.19 -11.91
C LEU A 171 -2.93 -20.04 -10.96
N GLY A 172 -1.93 -19.33 -10.45
CA GLY A 172 -2.13 -18.12 -9.64
C GLY A 172 -2.88 -17.02 -10.37
N ASP A 173 -2.53 -16.76 -11.64
CA ASP A 173 -3.22 -15.79 -12.49
C ASP A 173 -4.68 -16.18 -12.72
N LEU A 174 -4.96 -17.46 -13.01
CA LEU A 174 -6.33 -17.99 -13.15
C LEU A 174 -7.16 -17.83 -11.87
N HIS A 175 -6.56 -18.11 -10.71
CA HIS A 175 -7.23 -17.89 -9.43
C HIS A 175 -7.54 -16.41 -9.20
N ARG A 176 -6.61 -15.50 -9.54
CA ARG A 176 -6.82 -14.06 -9.40
C ARG A 176 -8.00 -13.57 -10.25
N GLU A 177 -8.12 -14.07 -11.48
CA GLU A 177 -9.26 -13.79 -12.35
C GLU A 177 -10.59 -14.35 -11.81
N SER A 178 -10.59 -15.57 -11.26
CA SER A 178 -11.80 -16.17 -10.70
C SER A 178 -12.28 -15.40 -9.47
N PHE A 179 -11.36 -15.01 -8.58
CA PHE A 179 -11.68 -14.16 -7.43
C PHE A 179 -12.19 -12.78 -7.85
N ALA A 180 -11.61 -12.18 -8.89
CA ALA A 180 -12.10 -10.92 -9.43
C ALA A 180 -13.55 -11.02 -9.92
N LYS A 181 -13.89 -12.08 -10.68
CA LYS A 181 -15.27 -12.35 -11.14
C LYS A 181 -16.25 -12.53 -9.98
N VAL A 182 -15.86 -13.29 -8.95
CA VAL A 182 -16.69 -13.48 -7.74
C VAL A 182 -16.90 -12.14 -7.02
N ARG A 183 -15.85 -11.34 -6.89
CA ARG A 183 -15.93 -10.01 -6.29
C ARG A 183 -16.84 -9.07 -7.11
N ASP A 184 -16.72 -9.07 -8.42
CA ASP A 184 -17.55 -8.24 -9.31
C ASP A 184 -19.02 -8.65 -9.28
N THR A 185 -19.31 -9.95 -9.24
CA THR A 185 -20.69 -10.42 -9.09
C THR A 185 -21.27 -10.07 -7.72
N ALA A 186 -20.49 -10.17 -6.65
CA ALA A 186 -20.90 -9.77 -5.30
C ALA A 186 -21.13 -8.25 -5.22
N THR A 187 -20.24 -7.43 -5.78
CA THR A 187 -20.39 -5.97 -5.81
C THR A 187 -21.63 -5.57 -6.60
N ARG A 188 -21.90 -6.15 -7.77
CA ARG A 188 -23.14 -5.91 -8.54
C ARG A 188 -24.41 -6.29 -7.77
N LYS A 189 -24.40 -7.42 -7.06
CA LYS A 189 -25.55 -7.83 -6.22
C LYS A 189 -25.76 -6.88 -5.04
N ASN A 190 -24.68 -6.39 -4.45
CA ASN A 190 -24.71 -5.51 -3.27
C ASN A 190 -24.82 -4.03 -3.62
N GLN A 191 -24.71 -3.66 -4.90
CA GLN A 191 -24.95 -2.29 -5.34
C GLN A 191 -26.39 -1.91 -5.03
N LYS A 192 -26.55 -0.98 -4.08
CA LYS A 192 -27.85 -0.42 -3.73
C LYS A 192 -28.42 0.23 -4.99
N THR A 193 -29.46 -0.36 -5.55
CA THR A 193 -30.21 0.27 -6.64
C THR A 193 -30.84 1.54 -6.07
N THR A 194 -30.38 2.70 -6.52
CA THR A 194 -31.05 3.95 -6.19
C THR A 194 -32.45 3.85 -6.77
N LYS A 195 -33.48 3.91 -5.90
CA LYS A 195 -34.91 3.92 -6.27
C LYS A 195 -35.31 5.08 -7.22
N ARG A 196 -34.35 5.91 -7.62
CA ARG A 196 -34.52 7.09 -8.47
C ARG A 196 -34.37 6.82 -9.97
N GLN A 197 -33.94 5.63 -10.40
CA GLN A 197 -34.10 5.25 -11.80
C GLN A 197 -35.54 4.77 -12.02
N VAL A 198 -36.41 5.73 -12.29
CA VAL A 198 -37.66 5.48 -13.00
C VAL A 198 -37.24 4.92 -14.36
N LYS A 199 -37.50 3.64 -14.62
CA LYS A 199 -37.39 3.13 -15.99
C LYS A 199 -38.30 4.02 -16.83
N ALA A 200 -37.76 4.67 -17.86
CA ALA A 200 -38.57 5.32 -18.89
C ALA A 200 -39.29 4.21 -19.68
N SER A 201 -40.24 3.54 -19.07
CA SER A 201 -41.20 2.67 -19.73
C SER A 201 -42.47 3.48 -19.89
N GLY A 202 -43.04 3.48 -21.08
CA GLY A 202 -44.27 4.20 -21.41
C GLY A 202 -45.46 3.88 -20.49
N ALA A 203 -46.61 4.46 -20.82
CA ALA A 203 -47.81 4.48 -19.97
C ALA A 203 -48.03 3.19 -19.16
N LEU A 204 -48.01 3.31 -17.83
CA LEU A 204 -48.25 2.21 -16.91
C LEU A 204 -49.74 1.80 -17.01
N TYR A 205 -50.01 0.62 -17.55
CA TYR A 205 -51.37 0.09 -17.61
C TYR A 205 -51.81 -0.49 -16.26
N ILE A 206 -53.12 -0.45 -15.99
CA ILE A 206 -53.75 -0.94 -14.75
C ILE A 206 -53.35 -2.40 -14.44
N LYS A 207 -53.27 -3.25 -15.47
CA LYS A 207 -52.82 -4.64 -15.34
C LYS A 207 -51.41 -4.78 -14.79
N ASP A 208 -50.49 -3.89 -15.19
CA ASP A 208 -49.10 -3.90 -14.75
C ASP A 208 -48.96 -3.35 -13.34
N ALA A 209 -49.76 -2.33 -12.99
CA ALA A 209 -49.87 -1.82 -11.63
C ALA A 209 -50.36 -2.91 -10.66
N ASN A 210 -51.45 -3.61 -11.00
CA ASN A 210 -51.99 -4.70 -10.17
C ASN A 210 -50.99 -5.85 -10.02
N ARG A 211 -50.25 -6.19 -11.09
CA ARG A 211 -49.19 -7.21 -11.04
C ARG A 211 -48.01 -6.79 -10.14
N LEU A 212 -47.67 -5.50 -10.07
CA LEU A 212 -46.63 -4.98 -9.18
C LEU A 212 -47.08 -4.98 -7.72
N VAL A 213 -48.33 -4.60 -7.44
CA VAL A 213 -48.94 -4.66 -6.10
C VAL A 213 -48.92 -6.10 -5.58
N LYS A 214 -49.36 -7.06 -6.39
CA LYS A 214 -49.35 -8.48 -6.02
C LYS A 214 -47.94 -8.99 -5.72
N ARG A 215 -46.96 -8.69 -6.57
CA ARG A 215 -45.54 -9.07 -6.33
C ARG A 215 -44.98 -8.48 -5.03
N ARG A 216 -45.35 -7.25 -4.67
CA ARG A 216 -44.94 -6.64 -3.39
C ARG A 216 -45.55 -7.40 -2.23
N HIS A 217 -46.85 -7.63 -2.28
CA HIS A 217 -47.60 -8.35 -1.25
C HIS A 217 -47.02 -9.76 -1.02
N ASP A 218 -46.80 -10.53 -2.08
CA ASP A 218 -46.24 -11.88 -2.00
C ASP A 218 -44.80 -11.87 -1.43
N GLY A 219 -43.99 -10.88 -1.80
CA GLY A 219 -42.63 -10.71 -1.28
C GLY A 219 -42.58 -10.35 0.20
N ASP A 220 -43.52 -9.53 0.68
CA ASP A 220 -43.61 -9.16 2.09
C ASP A 220 -44.14 -10.32 2.94
N LEU A 221 -45.10 -11.11 2.43
CA LEU A 221 -45.51 -12.38 3.05
C LEU A 221 -44.33 -13.36 3.19
N LEU A 222 -43.47 -13.45 2.17
CA LEU A 222 -42.28 -14.31 2.21
C LEU A 222 -41.27 -13.88 3.28
N LYS A 223 -41.08 -12.57 3.47
CA LYS A 223 -40.21 -12.03 4.53
C LYS A 223 -40.77 -12.33 5.91
N ILE A 224 -42.08 -12.11 6.10
CA ILE A 224 -42.78 -12.41 7.35
C ILE A 224 -42.62 -13.90 7.66
N TYR A 225 -42.93 -14.79 6.71
CA TYR A 225 -42.77 -16.23 6.87
C TYR A 225 -41.33 -16.62 7.23
N LYS A 226 -40.33 -16.06 6.53
CA LYS A 226 -38.92 -16.34 6.79
C LYS A 226 -38.45 -15.84 8.16
N SER A 227 -38.99 -14.70 8.63
CA SER A 227 -38.71 -14.19 9.98
C SER A 227 -39.30 -15.08 11.07
N HIS A 228 -40.50 -15.64 10.85
CA HIS A 228 -41.14 -16.54 11.80
C HIS A 228 -40.55 -17.96 11.78
N ALA A 229 -40.14 -18.48 10.61
CA ALA A 229 -39.63 -19.85 10.47
C ALA A 229 -38.16 -20.03 10.92
N VAL A 230 -37.35 -18.96 10.93
CA VAL A 230 -35.89 -19.04 11.19
C VAL A 230 -35.51 -18.51 12.59
N GLY A 231 -36.47 -18.06 13.40
CA GLY A 231 -36.22 -17.72 14.81
C GLY A 231 -35.14 -16.65 15.03
N VAL A 232 -35.03 -15.67 14.15
CA VAL A 232 -34.15 -14.50 14.35
C VAL A 232 -34.98 -13.39 14.99
N SER A 233 -34.72 -13.12 16.26
CA SER A 233 -35.28 -11.99 17.01
C SER A 233 -34.96 -10.66 16.31
N GLN A 234 -35.99 -9.83 16.12
CA GLN A 234 -35.80 -8.43 15.74
C GLN A 234 -34.97 -7.71 16.82
N PRO A 235 -34.03 -6.83 16.45
CA PRO A 235 -33.53 -5.85 17.41
C PRO A 235 -34.71 -4.93 17.74
N THR A 236 -35.03 -4.84 19.01
CA THR A 236 -35.95 -3.86 19.59
C THR A 236 -35.50 -2.46 19.15
N GLU A 237 -36.24 -1.84 18.24
CA GLU A 237 -36.20 -0.40 18.08
C GLU A 237 -36.81 0.19 19.35
N GLU A 238 -35.95 0.70 20.24
CA GLU A 238 -36.34 1.49 21.39
C GLU A 238 -37.21 2.65 20.91
N ALA A 239 -38.41 2.75 21.49
CA ALA A 239 -39.36 3.81 21.26
C ALA A 239 -38.74 5.16 21.64
N ALA A 240 -38.29 5.93 20.66
CA ALA A 240 -37.98 7.34 20.85
C ALA A 240 -39.29 8.09 21.17
N SER A 241 -39.36 8.65 22.37
CA SER A 241 -40.45 9.49 22.84
C SER A 241 -40.66 10.68 21.91
N ILE A 242 -41.89 10.83 21.39
CA ILE A 242 -42.31 12.01 20.64
C ILE A 242 -42.60 13.11 21.65
N GLU A 243 -41.65 14.03 21.83
CA GLU A 243 -41.89 15.33 22.46
C GLU A 243 -42.38 16.31 21.37
N PRO A 244 -43.53 16.98 21.53
CA PRO A 244 -44.03 17.91 20.53
C PRO A 244 -43.20 19.19 20.54
N GLN A 245 -42.47 19.44 19.45
CA GLN A 245 -41.77 20.70 19.24
C GLN A 245 -42.78 21.84 19.03
N ASN A 246 -42.85 22.72 20.02
CA ASN A 246 -43.50 24.01 19.93
C ASN A 246 -42.63 24.91 19.03
N SER A 247 -43.06 25.09 17.78
CA SER A 247 -42.44 26.00 16.83
C SER A 247 -42.74 27.45 17.22
N GLY A 248 -41.75 28.15 17.77
CA GLY A 248 -41.86 29.57 18.04
C GLY A 248 -40.49 30.22 18.19
N PHE A 249 -39.77 30.42 17.09
CA PHE A 249 -38.69 31.39 17.05
C PHE A 249 -38.77 32.22 15.77
N PHE A 250 -39.21 33.45 15.96
CA PHE A 250 -39.17 34.58 15.07
C PHE A 250 -37.72 34.87 14.65
N PHE A 251 -37.50 35.19 13.37
CA PHE A 251 -36.28 35.85 12.91
C PHE A 251 -36.42 37.34 13.18
N ASP A 252 -35.54 37.91 13.99
CA ASP A 252 -35.37 39.36 14.07
C ASP A 252 -34.07 39.74 13.35
N THR A 253 -34.22 40.16 12.09
CA THR A 253 -33.16 40.84 11.34
C THR A 253 -33.46 42.33 11.38
N GLN A 254 -32.92 43.02 12.39
CA GLN A 254 -32.77 44.46 12.36
C GLN A 254 -31.27 44.77 12.33
N GLY A 255 -30.77 45.03 11.11
CA GLY A 255 -29.61 45.88 10.95
C GLY A 255 -30.03 47.31 11.23
N ASN A 256 -29.26 47.99 12.08
CA ASN A 256 -29.26 49.45 12.10
C ASN A 256 -27.83 49.95 12.29
N LYS A 257 -27.63 51.13 11.71
CA LYS A 257 -26.39 51.83 11.35
C LYS A 257 -25.41 52.09 12.48
#